data_AF-A0AAV1JPD8-F1
#
_entry.id   AF-A0AAV1JPD8-F1
#
_cell.length_a   1.000
_cell.length_b   1.000
_cell.length_c   1.000
_cell.angle_alpha   90.00
_cell.angle_beta   90.00
_cell.angle_gamma   90.00
#
_symmetry.space_group_name_H-M   'P 1'
#
loop_
_entity.id
_entity.type
_entity.pdbx_description
1 polymer ?
#
loop_
_entity_poly.entity_id
_entity_poly.type
_entity_poly.pdbx_seq_one_letter_code
_entity_poly.pdbx_strand_id
1 'polypeptide(L)'
;MVNTSCAVFQCTSSSHRHKGLRFHQFPRDERTPIWVKACKRPDLLGKDIDQLKNMHVCSLHFEHRMYGKLLLKKSAVPTLNLPALATRTVSTQTDNPDAHMALHILTSQGVQTNESFFEKPPDLGVSVEQFLKACDVYLPSALVAFVKGHIYFDRSQN
;
A
#
# COMPACT_ATOMS: atom_id res chain seq x y z
N MET A 1 1.20 -17.99 29.75
CA MET A 1 0.85 -16.90 28.82
C MET A 1 0.71 -17.50 27.45
N VAL A 2 -0.43 -17.33 26.79
CA VAL A 2 -0.63 -17.83 25.43
C VAL A 2 0.26 -17.00 24.49
N ASN A 3 1.13 -17.65 23.72
CA ASN A 3 1.96 -16.96 22.74
C ASN A 3 1.10 -16.69 21.50
N THR A 4 0.80 -15.41 21.25
CA THR A 4 0.02 -14.99 20.09
C THR A 4 0.99 -14.53 19.00
N SER A 5 0.96 -15.16 17.84
CA SER A 5 1.74 -14.76 16.67
C SER A 5 0.88 -14.03 15.65
N CYS A 6 1.51 -13.15 14.87
CA CYS A 6 0.85 -12.49 13.76
C CYS A 6 0.56 -13.48 12.61
N ALA A 7 -0.62 -13.37 12.02
CA ALA A 7 -1.06 -14.18 10.89
C ALA A 7 -0.54 -13.68 9.53
N VAL A 8 0.05 -12.49 9.46
CA VAL A 8 0.57 -11.91 8.22
C VAL A 8 1.84 -12.65 7.78
N PHE A 9 1.94 -13.00 6.49
CA PHE A 9 3.08 -13.71 5.93
C PHE A 9 4.39 -12.95 6.20
N GLN A 10 5.43 -13.69 6.63
CA GLN A 10 6.74 -13.17 7.05
C GLN A 10 6.74 -12.21 8.25
N CYS A 11 5.60 -11.96 8.89
CA CYS A 11 5.57 -11.18 10.12
C CYS A 11 6.05 -12.05 11.30
N THR A 12 7.18 -11.67 11.91
CA THR A 12 7.75 -12.38 13.08
C THR A 12 7.26 -11.80 14.42
N SER A 13 6.27 -10.91 14.38
CA SER A 13 5.69 -10.30 15.57
C SER A 13 4.93 -11.32 16.39
N SER A 14 5.26 -11.41 17.68
CA SER A 14 4.57 -12.22 18.67
C SER A 14 4.39 -11.48 19.98
N SER A 15 3.39 -11.86 20.77
CA SER A 15 3.12 -11.24 22.08
C SER A 15 4.28 -11.41 23.06
N HIS A 16 5.05 -12.51 22.93
CA HIS A 16 6.24 -12.74 23.74
C HIS A 16 7.42 -11.84 23.35
N ARG A 17 7.67 -11.67 22.04
CA ARG A 17 8.81 -10.88 21.53
C ARG A 17 8.52 -9.38 21.52
N HIS A 18 7.26 -8.99 21.37
CA HIS A 18 6.84 -7.59 21.20
C HIS A 18 5.70 -7.23 22.16
N LYS A 19 6.02 -7.05 23.45
CA LYS A 19 5.04 -6.77 24.51
C LYS A 19 4.26 -5.45 24.34
N GLY A 20 4.76 -4.52 23.52
CA GLY A 20 4.08 -3.24 23.22
C GLY A 20 3.10 -3.30 22.04
N LEU A 21 3.03 -4.40 21.30
CA LEU A 21 2.12 -4.52 20.16
C LEU A 21 0.76 -5.05 20.59
N ARG A 22 -0.30 -4.49 20.01
CA ARG A 22 -1.65 -5.02 20.14
C ARG A 22 -1.87 -6.09 19.09
N PHE A 23 -2.55 -7.17 19.46
CA PHE A 23 -2.91 -8.26 18.56
C PHE A 23 -4.43 -8.27 18.42
N HIS A 24 -4.92 -8.06 17.19
CA HIS A 24 -6.34 -7.99 16.89
C HIS A 24 -6.80 -9.32 16.29
N GLN A 25 -7.84 -9.89 16.89
CA GLN A 25 -8.50 -11.09 16.36
C GLN A 25 -9.15 -10.79 15.01
N PHE A 26 -9.27 -11.80 14.15
CA PHE A 26 -10.03 -11.65 12.92
C PHE A 26 -11.49 -11.22 13.20
N PRO A 27 -12.04 -10.29 12.39
CA PRO A 27 -13.44 -9.90 12.52
C PRO A 27 -14.37 -11.08 12.19
N ARG A 28 -15.65 -10.97 12.57
CA ARG A 28 -16.70 -11.92 12.18
C ARG A 28 -17.64 -11.35 11.11
N ASP A 29 -17.19 -10.28 10.45
CA ASP A 29 -17.96 -9.50 9.49
C ASP A 29 -17.45 -9.73 8.06
N GLU A 30 -18.00 -9.01 7.09
CA GLU A 30 -17.60 -9.01 5.67
C GLU A 30 -16.11 -8.69 5.41
N ARG A 31 -15.39 -8.20 6.42
CA ARG A 31 -13.95 -7.89 6.35
C ARG A 31 -13.05 -9.10 6.50
N THR A 32 -13.55 -10.21 7.02
CA THR A 32 -12.78 -11.46 7.19
C THR A 32 -12.05 -11.86 5.92
N PRO A 33 -12.70 -11.96 4.74
CA PRO A 33 -12.00 -12.29 3.50
C PRO A 33 -10.94 -11.24 3.11
N ILE A 34 -11.14 -9.97 3.45
CA ILE A 34 -10.17 -8.90 3.16
C ILE A 34 -8.91 -9.08 4.02
N TRP A 35 -9.08 -9.36 5.30
CA TRP A 35 -7.97 -9.61 6.23
C TRP A 35 -7.20 -10.88 5.83
N VAL A 36 -7.91 -11.95 5.46
CA VAL A 36 -7.30 -13.19 4.97
C VAL A 36 -6.46 -12.93 3.73
N LYS A 37 -7.01 -12.20 2.74
CA LYS A 37 -6.30 -11.82 1.51
C LYS A 37 -5.08 -10.96 1.81
N ALA A 38 -5.17 -10.02 2.75
CA ALA A 38 -4.08 -9.15 3.15
C ALA A 38 -2.93 -9.92 3.83
N CYS A 39 -3.25 -10.98 4.58
CA CYS A 39 -2.23 -11.81 5.23
C CYS A 39 -1.34 -12.58 4.24
N LYS A 40 -1.78 -12.77 2.98
CA LYS A 40 -1.06 -13.51 1.91
C LYS A 40 -0.52 -14.88 2.34
N ARG A 41 -1.22 -15.57 3.24
CA ARG A 41 -0.92 -16.96 3.60
C ARG A 41 -1.89 -17.90 2.89
N PRO A 42 -1.40 -18.89 2.11
CA PRO A 42 -2.27 -19.87 1.47
C PRO A 42 -3.06 -20.69 2.50
N ASP A 43 -2.46 -20.98 3.66
CA ASP A 43 -3.12 -21.73 4.75
C ASP A 43 -4.38 -21.06 5.32
N LEU A 44 -4.54 -19.75 5.12
CA LEU A 44 -5.69 -18.98 5.61
C LEU A 44 -6.81 -18.91 4.57
N LEU A 45 -6.52 -19.20 3.29
CA LEU A 45 -7.51 -19.19 2.22
C LEU A 45 -8.47 -20.38 2.43
N GLY A 46 -9.77 -20.09 2.50
CA GLY A 46 -10.80 -21.12 2.69
C GLY A 46 -11.01 -21.57 4.13
N LYS A 47 -10.34 -20.96 5.12
CA LYS A 47 -10.65 -21.21 6.54
C LYS A 47 -11.96 -20.54 6.94
N ASP A 48 -12.73 -21.26 7.75
CA ASP A 48 -13.94 -20.74 8.38
C ASP A 48 -13.62 -19.76 9.53
N ILE A 49 -14.59 -18.91 9.89
CA ILE A 49 -14.50 -17.96 11.01
C ILE A 49 -14.09 -18.67 12.31
N ASP A 50 -14.59 -19.88 12.56
CA ASP A 50 -14.23 -20.65 13.76
C ASP A 50 -12.77 -21.11 13.77
N GLN A 51 -12.15 -21.29 12.61
CA GLN A 51 -10.73 -21.61 12.49
C GLN A 51 -9.85 -20.36 12.58
N LEU A 52 -10.39 -19.19 12.26
CA LEU A 52 -9.71 -17.89 12.34
C LEU A 52 -9.79 -17.25 13.73
N LYS A 53 -10.64 -17.75 14.64
CA LYS A 53 -10.80 -17.20 16.00
C LYS A 53 -9.51 -17.15 16.82
N ASN A 54 -8.57 -18.07 16.60
CA ASN A 54 -7.30 -18.06 17.34
C ASN A 54 -6.19 -17.28 16.61
N MET A 55 -6.48 -16.81 15.40
CA MET A 55 -5.53 -16.07 14.56
C MET A 55 -5.63 -14.57 14.86
N HIS A 56 -4.48 -13.89 14.80
CA HIS A 56 -4.40 -12.47 15.14
C HIS A 56 -3.52 -11.71 14.16
N VAL A 57 -3.81 -10.41 13.98
CA VAL A 57 -2.98 -9.48 13.21
C VAL A 57 -2.46 -8.41 14.16
N CYS A 58 -1.14 -8.16 14.15
CA CYS A 58 -0.55 -7.17 15.05
C CYS A 58 -0.84 -5.73 14.59
N SER A 59 -0.70 -4.79 15.52
CA SER A 59 -1.01 -3.37 15.30
C SER A 59 -0.16 -2.69 14.23
N LEU A 60 0.99 -3.25 13.86
CA LEU A 60 1.87 -2.74 12.79
C LEU A 60 1.23 -2.76 11.41
N HIS A 61 0.17 -3.54 11.22
CA HIS A 61 -0.52 -3.67 9.94
C HIS A 61 -1.71 -2.72 9.78
N PHE A 62 -2.05 -1.95 10.81
CA PHE A 62 -3.17 -1.02 10.80
C PHE A 62 -2.69 0.41 10.98
N GLU A 63 -3.19 1.32 10.16
CA GLU A 63 -2.96 2.76 10.36
C GLU A 63 -3.64 3.25 11.63
N HIS A 64 -3.06 4.26 12.28
CA HIS A 64 -3.61 4.82 13.51
C HIS A 64 -5.05 5.34 13.32
N ARG A 65 -5.38 5.89 12.15
CA ARG A 65 -6.73 6.37 11.81
C ARG A 65 -7.81 5.29 11.80
N MET A 66 -7.43 4.02 11.70
CA MET A 66 -8.35 2.87 11.71
C MET A 66 -8.78 2.48 13.13
N TYR A 67 -8.15 3.04 14.16
CA TYR A 67 -8.52 2.83 15.55
C TYR A 67 -9.65 3.79 15.96
N GLY A 68 -10.64 3.24 16.67
CA GLY A 68 -11.62 4.01 17.43
C GLY A 68 -11.16 4.19 18.88
N LYS A 69 -12.10 4.51 19.78
CA LYS A 69 -11.78 4.75 21.20
C LYS A 69 -11.17 3.54 21.93
N LEU A 70 -11.62 2.32 21.60
CA LEU A 70 -11.18 1.08 22.28
C LEU A 70 -10.78 -0.02 21.29
N LEU A 71 -11.46 -0.10 20.15
CA LEU A 71 -11.33 -1.15 19.13
C LEU A 71 -11.08 -0.56 17.74
N LEU A 72 -10.73 -1.42 16.79
CA LEU A 72 -10.67 -1.06 15.37
C LEU A 72 -12.06 -0.67 14.84
N LYS A 73 -12.11 0.36 13.99
CA LYS A 73 -13.33 0.80 13.30
C LYS A 73 -13.92 -0.33 12.45
N LYS A 74 -15.21 -0.25 12.12
CA LYS A 74 -15.89 -1.23 11.23
C LYS A 74 -15.33 -1.25 9.80
N SER A 75 -14.62 -0.21 9.37
CA SER A 75 -13.92 -0.13 8.07
C SER A 75 -12.44 -0.52 8.15
N ALA A 76 -11.94 -0.86 9.34
CA ALA A 76 -10.52 -1.14 9.52
C ALA A 76 -10.11 -2.44 8.82
N VAL A 77 -9.12 -2.33 7.95
CA VAL A 77 -8.47 -3.43 7.26
C VAL A 77 -6.96 -3.24 7.36
N PRO A 78 -6.17 -4.33 7.41
CA PRO A 78 -4.73 -4.21 7.45
C PRO A 78 -4.24 -3.70 6.09
N THR A 79 -3.48 -2.60 6.09
CA THR A 79 -2.97 -1.92 4.90
C THR A 79 -1.46 -1.68 4.96
N LEU A 80 -0.87 -1.70 6.16
CA LEU A 80 0.55 -1.42 6.37
C LEU A 80 1.37 -2.69 6.47
N ASN A 81 2.64 -2.61 6.06
CA ASN A 81 3.63 -3.68 6.22
C ASN A 81 3.12 -5.04 5.75
N LEU A 82 2.26 -5.04 4.72
CA LEU A 82 1.77 -6.26 4.14
C LEU A 82 2.90 -6.91 3.34
N PRO A 83 2.95 -8.25 3.32
CA PRO A 83 3.85 -8.99 2.43
C PRO A 83 3.65 -8.45 1.02
N ALA A 84 4.74 -7.95 0.43
CA ALA A 84 4.69 -7.29 -0.86
C ALA A 84 4.01 -8.22 -1.86
N LEU A 85 2.82 -7.82 -2.33
CA LEU A 85 2.51 -8.10 -3.73
C LEU A 85 3.54 -7.26 -4.48
N ALA A 86 4.31 -7.87 -5.38
CA ALA A 86 5.32 -7.17 -6.18
C ALA A 86 4.68 -6.08 -7.06
N THR A 87 4.29 -4.98 -6.44
CA THR A 87 3.69 -3.80 -7.04
C THR A 87 4.17 -2.66 -6.17
N ARG A 88 5.32 -2.11 -6.54
CA ARG A 88 5.85 -0.86 -6.00
C ARG A 88 4.75 0.19 -6.05
N THR A 89 4.11 0.42 -4.91
CA THR A 89 3.36 1.64 -4.66
C THR A 89 4.10 2.33 -3.53
N VAL A 90 4.94 3.29 -3.92
CA VAL A 90 5.58 4.22 -3.00
C VAL A 90 4.46 5.00 -2.33
N SER A 91 4.14 4.67 -1.08
CA SER A 91 3.30 5.48 -0.21
C SER A 91 4.19 6.07 0.87
N THR A 92 4.65 7.29 0.66
CA THR A 92 5.25 8.13 1.69
C THR A 92 4.14 8.60 2.64
N GLN A 93 4.12 8.08 3.87
CA GLN A 93 3.46 8.73 5.00
C GLN A 93 4.56 9.27 5.92
N THR A 94 4.85 10.56 5.74
CA THR A 94 5.65 11.44 6.60
C THR A 94 4.78 11.88 7.79
N ASP A 95 5.18 11.52 9.01
CA ASP A 95 4.78 12.22 10.22
C ASP A 95 6.01 13.00 10.72
N ASN A 96 6.16 14.26 10.30
CA ASN A 96 7.04 15.23 10.96
C ASN A 96 6.30 16.59 11.02
N PRO A 97 6.30 17.31 12.15
CA PRO A 97 5.32 18.36 12.45
C PRO A 97 5.60 19.73 11.82
N ASP A 98 6.45 19.84 10.80
CA ASP A 98 6.77 21.12 10.14
C ASP A 98 5.96 21.33 8.85
N ALA A 99 4.66 21.02 8.90
CA ALA A 99 3.78 21.63 7.92
C ALA A 99 3.75 23.13 8.23
N HIS A 100 4.16 23.97 7.29
CA HIS A 100 3.30 25.03 6.78
C HIS A 100 3.86 25.60 5.47
N MET A 101 3.09 25.33 4.42
CA MET A 101 2.84 26.26 3.31
C MET A 101 4.03 26.61 2.40
N ALA A 102 4.00 26.16 1.15
CA ALA A 102 3.25 26.88 0.12
C ALA A 102 3.60 26.33 -1.26
N LEU A 103 2.55 26.21 -2.06
CA LEU A 103 2.55 26.11 -3.50
C LEU A 103 3.48 27.20 -4.10
N HIS A 104 4.51 26.83 -4.86
CA HIS A 104 5.15 27.66 -5.91
C HIS A 104 6.06 26.72 -6.72
N ILE A 105 5.59 26.24 -7.88
CA ILE A 105 5.79 26.85 -9.21
C ILE A 105 7.28 27.07 -9.52
N LEU A 106 7.80 26.25 -10.45
CA LEU A 106 8.98 26.44 -11.32
C LEU A 106 10.31 26.63 -10.55
N THR A 107 11.43 25.99 -10.89
CA THR A 107 12.08 25.94 -12.19
C THR A 107 13.33 25.07 -12.00
N SER A 108 13.77 24.41 -13.07
CA SER A 108 15.15 23.98 -13.35
C SER A 108 16.18 24.05 -12.19
N GLN A 109 16.65 22.90 -11.71
CA GLN A 109 18.07 22.52 -11.67
C GLN A 109 18.26 21.26 -10.82
N GLY A 110 19.14 20.40 -11.32
CA GLY A 110 19.18 18.97 -11.06
C GLY A 110 19.66 18.57 -9.67
N VAL A 111 19.09 17.46 -9.19
CA VAL A 111 19.64 16.68 -8.08
C VAL A 111 20.56 15.62 -8.66
N GLN A 112 21.85 15.72 -8.31
CA GLN A 112 22.84 14.68 -8.52
C GLN A 112 22.46 13.45 -7.68
N THR A 113 22.06 12.36 -8.34
CA THR A 113 22.08 11.03 -7.75
C THR A 113 23.24 10.25 -8.35
N ASN A 114 24.24 10.01 -7.51
CA ASN A 114 25.28 8.99 -7.60
C ASN A 114 25.05 7.91 -8.67
N GLU A 115 25.77 8.05 -9.78
CA GLU A 115 25.87 7.09 -10.87
C GLU A 115 26.76 5.91 -10.50
N SER A 116 26.19 4.86 -9.92
CA SER A 116 26.78 3.54 -10.06
C SER A 116 25.75 2.48 -9.76
N PHE A 117 25.55 1.59 -10.73
CA PHE A 117 24.78 0.35 -10.64
C PHE A 117 23.30 0.39 -11.08
N PHE A 118 23.02 1.04 -12.21
CA PHE A 118 21.99 0.56 -13.13
C PHE A 118 22.61 0.60 -14.53
N GLU A 119 22.83 -0.56 -15.13
CA GLU A 119 23.14 -0.60 -16.56
C GLU A 119 21.99 0.05 -17.31
N LYS A 120 22.30 1.17 -17.98
CA LYS A 120 21.38 1.94 -18.80
C LYS A 120 20.71 1.02 -19.82
N PRO A 121 19.39 0.74 -19.75
CA PRO A 121 18.71 0.11 -20.86
C PRO A 121 18.81 1.05 -22.08
N PRO A 122 18.97 0.49 -23.29
CA PRO A 122 19.19 1.27 -24.50
C PRO A 122 18.08 2.31 -24.67
N ASP A 123 18.47 3.51 -25.09
CA ASP A 123 17.61 4.65 -25.41
C ASP A 123 16.47 4.23 -26.35
N LEU A 124 15.35 3.81 -25.77
CA LEU A 124 14.10 3.65 -26.47
C LEU A 124 13.21 4.77 -25.94
N GLY A 125 13.37 5.95 -26.53
CA GLY A 125 12.48 7.08 -26.29
C GLY A 125 11.06 6.66 -26.60
N VAL A 126 10.30 6.30 -25.57
CA VAL A 126 8.89 5.92 -25.72
C VAL A 126 8.15 7.18 -26.11
N SER A 127 7.61 7.21 -27.34
CA SER A 127 6.83 8.36 -27.78
C SER A 127 5.55 8.49 -26.94
N VAL A 128 5.02 9.71 -26.83
CA VAL A 128 3.73 9.95 -26.15
C VAL A 128 2.64 9.03 -26.71
N GLU A 129 2.69 8.72 -28.01
CA GLU A 129 1.75 7.82 -28.66
C GLU A 129 1.90 6.36 -28.20
N GLN A 130 3.14 5.88 -28.02
CA GLN A 130 3.40 4.55 -27.49
C GLN A 130 2.94 4.42 -26.03
N PHE A 131 3.12 5.48 -25.24
CA PHE A 131 2.60 5.56 -23.88
C PHE A 131 1.06 5.51 -23.85
N LEU A 132 0.39 6.34 -24.68
CA LEU A 132 -1.07 6.36 -24.76
C LEU A 132 -1.63 5.00 -25.22
N LYS A 133 -0.95 4.32 -26.15
CA LYS A 133 -1.32 2.98 -26.59
C LYS A 133 -1.20 1.95 -25.48
N ALA A 134 -0.18 2.04 -24.63
CA ALA A 134 -0.07 1.19 -23.44
C ALA A 134 -1.19 1.51 -22.43
N CYS A 135 -1.54 2.78 -22.24
CA CYS A 135 -2.65 3.15 -21.38
C CYS A 135 -3.98 2.53 -21.85
N ASP A 136 -4.25 2.55 -23.15
CA ASP A 136 -5.46 1.93 -23.72
C ASP A 136 -5.54 0.41 -23.48
N VAL A 137 -4.40 -0.27 -23.34
CA VAL A 137 -4.34 -1.72 -23.14
C VAL A 137 -4.45 -2.11 -21.66
N TYR A 138 -3.87 -1.32 -20.76
CA TYR A 138 -3.69 -1.73 -19.36
C TYR A 138 -4.53 -0.94 -18.34
N LEU A 139 -5.12 0.20 -18.71
CA LEU A 139 -5.91 1.02 -17.79
C LEU A 139 -7.41 0.84 -18.03
N PRO A 140 -8.23 0.83 -16.96
CA PRO A 140 -9.68 0.96 -17.07
C PRO A 140 -10.09 2.23 -17.84
N SER A 141 -11.18 2.17 -18.61
CA SER A 141 -11.62 3.23 -19.53
C SER A 141 -11.75 4.61 -18.87
N ALA A 142 -12.19 4.66 -17.61
CA ALA A 142 -12.30 5.92 -16.85
C ALA A 142 -10.94 6.58 -16.56
N LEU A 143 -9.90 5.78 -16.31
CA LEU A 143 -8.54 6.28 -16.06
C LEU A 143 -7.84 6.66 -17.37
N VAL A 144 -8.10 5.92 -18.46
CA VAL A 144 -7.63 6.29 -19.81
C VAL A 144 -8.14 7.67 -20.20
N ALA A 145 -9.44 7.93 -20.00
CA ALA A 145 -10.04 9.23 -20.32
C ALA A 145 -9.41 10.38 -19.51
N PHE A 146 -9.13 10.14 -18.23
CA PHE A 146 -8.46 11.11 -17.36
C PHE A 146 -7.02 11.40 -17.83
N VAL A 147 -6.23 10.36 -18.11
CA VAL A 147 -4.83 10.49 -18.55
C VAL A 147 -4.75 11.21 -19.90
N LYS A 148 -5.61 10.84 -20.86
CA LYS A 148 -5.71 11.53 -22.15
C LYS A 148 -6.11 12.99 -21.95
N GLY A 149 -7.12 13.25 -21.13
CA GLY A 149 -7.56 14.61 -20.82
C GLY A 149 -6.42 15.50 -20.30
N HIS A 150 -5.62 15.00 -19.36
CA HIS A 150 -4.49 15.75 -18.82
C HIS A 150 -3.36 15.98 -19.82
N ILE A 151 -3.00 14.97 -20.62
CA ILE A 151 -1.92 15.10 -21.61
C ILE A 151 -2.32 16.05 -22.76
N TYR A 152 -3.57 15.98 -23.22
CA TYR A 152 -4.05 16.85 -24.30
C TYR A 152 -4.35 18.28 -23.81
N PHE A 153 -4.79 18.45 -22.56
CA PHE A 153 -4.99 19.77 -21.97
C PHE A 153 -3.67 20.54 -21.80
N ASP A 154 -2.60 19.86 -21.38
CA ASP A 154 -1.25 20.44 -21.26
C ASP A 154 -0.72 20.96 -22.61
N ARG A 155 -1.02 20.24 -23.70
CA ARG A 155 -0.65 20.63 -25.07
C ARG A 155 -1.46 21.78 -25.68
N SER A 156 -2.57 22.20 -25.08
CA SER A 156 -3.38 23.32 -25.59
C SER A 156 -2.99 24.67 -24.98
N GLN A 157 -2.07 24.69 -24.01
CA GLN A 157 -1.62 25.89 -23.28
C GLN A 157 -0.19 26.32 -23.65
N ASN A 158 0.43 25.68 -24.64
CA ASN A 158 1.75 25.99 -25.20
C ASN A 158 1.67 26.07 -26.73
#